data_AF-I0GQX3-F1
#
_entry.id   AF-I0GQX3-F1
#
_cell.length_a   1.000
_cell.length_b   1.000
_cell.length_c   1.000
_cell.angle_alpha   90.00
_cell.angle_beta   90.00
_cell.angle_gamma   90.00
#
_symmetry.space_group_name_H-M   'P 1'
#
loop_
_entity.id
_entity.type
_entity.pdbx_description
1 polymer ?
#
loop_
_entity_poly.entity_id
_entity_poly.type
_entity_poly.pdbx_seq_one_letter_code
_entity_poly.pdbx_strand_id
1 'polypeptide(L)'
;MRRLCLLFLLLAAVLTAGCSNPLADRSAQGSQGRTVRIAYLPITHALPLFAEKELLSADDNVQIELVKYGSWPELMDALNTGKVDGASVLIELAVKAREQGIGNNLRADWLMAAILTIGVLGLLLDGGVRLLEGRIYRLWGMKKGTSL
;
A
#
# COMPACT_ATOMS: atom_id res chain seq x y z
N MET A 1 -42.15 16.04 3.53
CA MET A 1 -41.81 14.61 3.74
C MET A 1 -41.54 13.87 2.43
N ARG A 2 -42.43 13.93 1.42
CA ARG A 2 -42.24 13.24 0.12
C ARG A 2 -40.98 13.64 -0.69
N ARG A 3 -40.57 14.92 -0.63
CA ARG A 3 -39.32 15.42 -1.26
C ARG A 3 -38.05 15.01 -0.50
N LEU A 4 -38.15 14.82 0.82
CA LEU A 4 -37.05 14.38 1.67
C LEU A 4 -36.80 12.88 1.50
N CYS A 5 -37.86 12.07 1.37
CA CYS A 5 -37.76 10.66 0.98
C CYS A 5 -37.14 10.48 -0.41
N LEU A 6 -37.51 11.33 -1.40
CA LEU A 6 -36.93 11.27 -2.74
C LEU A 6 -35.44 11.59 -2.75
N LEU A 7 -34.99 12.59 -1.97
CA LEU A 7 -33.57 12.92 -1.82
C LEU A 7 -32.77 11.81 -1.14
N PHE A 8 -33.34 11.17 -0.12
CA PHE A 8 -32.68 10.06 0.58
C PHE A 8 -32.54 8.81 -0.31
N LEU A 9 -33.54 8.55 -1.16
CA LEU A 9 -33.55 7.43 -2.09
C LEU A 9 -32.58 7.65 -3.29
N LEU A 10 -32.43 8.91 -3.72
CA LEU A 10 -31.43 9.30 -4.73
C LEU A 10 -30.00 9.20 -4.20
N LEU A 11 -29.78 9.57 -2.94
CA LEU A 11 -28.47 9.44 -2.28
C LEU A 11 -28.07 7.97 -2.06
N ALA A 12 -29.03 7.11 -1.71
CA ALA A 12 -28.82 5.67 -1.58
C ALA A 12 -28.48 4.99 -2.92
N ALA A 13 -29.09 5.43 -4.03
CA ALA A 13 -28.80 4.89 -5.36
C ALA A 13 -27.37 5.20 -5.84
N VAL A 14 -26.84 6.38 -5.50
CA VAL A 14 -25.44 6.76 -5.80
C VAL A 14 -24.44 5.90 -5.00
N LEU A 15 -24.79 5.51 -3.77
CA LEU A 15 -23.96 4.62 -2.95
C LEU A 15 -23.91 3.18 -3.47
N THR A 16 -24.96 2.70 -4.15
CA THR A 16 -25.00 1.35 -4.73
C THR A 16 -24.43 1.26 -6.15
N ALA A 17 -24.27 2.38 -6.86
CA ALA A 17 -23.71 2.41 -8.21
C ALA A 17 -22.17 2.25 -8.27
N GLY A 18 -21.50 2.19 -7.10
CA GLY A 18 -20.05 2.00 -6.97
C GLY A 18 -19.58 0.54 -6.96
N CYS A 19 -20.47 -0.44 -6.96
CA CYS A 19 -20.11 -1.87 -7.02
C CYS A 19 -20.07 -2.40 -8.46
N SER A 20 -19.30 -1.75 -9.34
CA SER A 20 -18.81 -2.40 -10.56
C SER A 20 -17.33 -2.70 -10.35
N ASN A 21 -17.03 -3.89 -9.86
CA ASN A 21 -15.69 -4.45 -9.90
C ASN A 21 -15.47 -5.03 -11.32
N PRO A 22 -14.67 -4.42 -12.21
CA PRO A 22 -14.05 -5.17 -13.29
C PRO A 22 -12.87 -5.97 -12.69
N LEU A 23 -13.19 -6.93 -11.80
CA LEU A 23 -12.25 -7.92 -11.25
C LEU A 23 -12.59 -9.35 -11.69
N ALA A 24 -13.39 -9.49 -12.75
CA ALA A 24 -13.81 -10.80 -13.24
C ALA A 24 -12.97 -11.35 -14.40
N ASP A 25 -11.90 -10.67 -14.87
CA ASP A 25 -11.25 -11.13 -16.11
C ASP A 25 -9.73 -10.93 -16.22
N ARG A 26 -9.00 -10.90 -15.09
CA ARG A 26 -7.51 -11.04 -15.10
C ARG A 26 -6.92 -11.92 -14.00
N SER A 27 -7.75 -12.61 -13.24
CA SER A 27 -7.32 -13.64 -12.26
C SER A 27 -7.38 -15.07 -12.81
N ALA A 28 -7.77 -15.24 -14.07
CA ALA A 28 -7.81 -16.53 -14.77
C ALA A 28 -6.62 -16.74 -15.72
N GLN A 29 -5.47 -16.10 -15.49
CA GLN A 29 -4.21 -16.47 -16.14
C GLN A 29 -3.36 -17.29 -15.18
N GLY A 30 -3.74 -18.57 -15.04
CA GLY A 30 -2.83 -19.68 -14.75
C GLY A 30 -2.05 -19.60 -13.44
N SER A 31 -2.59 -20.23 -12.40
CA SER A 31 -1.81 -21.02 -11.46
C SER A 31 -1.05 -22.10 -12.25
N GLN A 32 0.14 -21.73 -12.69
CA GLN A 32 1.21 -22.62 -13.14
C GLN A 32 2.47 -22.04 -12.53
N GLY A 33 3.15 -22.82 -11.69
CA GLY A 33 4.30 -22.41 -10.87
C GLY A 33 5.11 -21.30 -11.50
N ARG A 34 4.88 -20.06 -11.04
CA ARG A 34 5.46 -18.89 -11.67
C ARG A 34 6.83 -18.67 -11.04
N THR A 35 7.88 -18.98 -11.79
CA THR A 35 9.24 -18.68 -11.37
C THR A 35 9.45 -17.17 -11.45
N VAL A 36 9.70 -16.55 -10.30
CA VAL A 36 9.98 -15.12 -10.18
C VAL A 36 11.48 -14.95 -9.93
N ARG A 37 12.16 -14.24 -10.83
CA ARG A 37 13.61 -13.98 -10.72
C ARG A 37 13.83 -12.65 -10.01
N ILE A 38 14.40 -12.70 -8.81
CA ILE A 38 14.72 -11.51 -8.01
C ILE A 38 16.23 -11.25 -8.04
N ALA A 39 16.62 -10.09 -8.55
CA ALA A 39 18.00 -9.63 -8.52
C ALA A 39 18.41 -9.12 -7.14
N TYR A 40 19.66 -9.36 -6.75
CA TYR A 40 20.24 -8.79 -5.54
C TYR A 40 21.73 -8.53 -5.66
N LEU A 41 22.23 -7.60 -4.85
CA LEU A 41 23.65 -7.39 -4.63
C LEU A 41 24.12 -8.17 -3.41
N PRO A 42 25.32 -8.78 -3.42
CA PRO A 42 25.88 -9.52 -2.31
C PRO A 42 26.40 -8.59 -1.20
N ILE A 43 25.50 -7.81 -0.62
CA ILE A 43 25.71 -6.95 0.55
C ILE A 43 24.86 -7.47 1.70
N THR A 44 25.15 -7.04 2.92
CA THR A 44 24.44 -7.47 4.14
C THR A 44 22.92 -7.25 4.07
N HIS A 45 22.45 -6.33 3.23
CA HIS A 45 21.05 -6.04 3.00
C HIS A 45 20.27 -7.11 2.20
N ALA A 46 20.94 -8.13 1.65
CA ALA A 46 20.26 -9.24 1.00
C ALA A 46 19.75 -10.31 1.98
N LEU A 47 20.11 -10.24 3.27
CA LEU A 47 19.70 -11.25 4.26
C LEU A 47 18.18 -11.43 4.39
N PRO A 48 17.36 -10.36 4.44
CA PRO A 48 15.90 -10.52 4.47
C PRO A 48 15.33 -11.20 3.22
N LEU A 49 15.98 -11.04 2.06
CA LEU A 49 15.56 -11.66 0.81
C LEU A 49 15.68 -13.19 0.85
N PHE A 50 16.71 -13.71 1.53
CA PHE A 50 16.86 -15.15 1.71
C PHE A 50 15.78 -15.73 2.62
N ALA A 51 15.45 -15.03 3.71
CA ALA A 51 14.36 -15.42 4.60
C ALA A 51 13.00 -15.40 3.89
N GLU A 52 12.73 -14.36 3.08
CA GLU A 52 11.51 -14.27 2.27
C GLU A 52 11.43 -15.37 1.22
N LYS A 53 12.56 -15.72 0.58
CA LYS A 53 12.62 -16.86 -0.33
C LYS A 53 12.22 -18.16 0.38
N GLU A 54 12.73 -18.43 1.58
CA GLU A 54 12.37 -19.65 2.31
C GLU A 54 10.88 -19.69 2.67
N LEU A 55 10.31 -18.56 3.10
CA LEU A 55 8.89 -18.44 3.43
C LEU A 55 7.99 -18.65 2.21
N LEU A 56 8.33 -18.05 1.06
CA LEU A 56 7.54 -18.15 -0.17
C LEU A 56 7.77 -19.47 -0.91
N SER A 57 8.92 -20.12 -0.73
CA SER A 57 9.18 -21.46 -1.30
C SER A 57 8.37 -22.56 -0.61
N ALA A 58 7.73 -22.26 0.52
CA ALA A 58 6.77 -23.17 1.17
C ALA A 58 5.38 -23.15 0.50
N ASP A 59 5.11 -22.17 -0.37
CA ASP A 59 3.89 -22.10 -1.18
C ASP A 59 4.19 -22.67 -2.58
N ASP A 60 3.56 -23.79 -2.93
CA ASP A 60 3.79 -24.52 -4.20
C ASP A 60 3.52 -23.69 -5.47
N ASN A 61 2.86 -22.53 -5.34
CA ASN A 61 2.47 -21.72 -6.49
C ASN A 61 3.55 -20.75 -7.00
N VAL A 62 4.60 -20.46 -6.22
CA VAL A 62 5.60 -19.44 -6.55
C VAL A 62 7.01 -19.95 -6.28
N GLN A 63 7.84 -20.06 -7.32
CA GLN A 63 9.26 -20.42 -7.18
C GLN A 63 10.13 -19.17 -7.26
N ILE A 64 10.96 -18.92 -6.25
CA ILE A 64 11.84 -17.74 -6.23
C ILE A 64 13.27 -18.10 -6.59
N GLU A 65 13.75 -17.52 -7.70
CA GLU A 65 15.13 -17.61 -8.12
C GLU A 65 15.87 -16.31 -7.77
N LEU A 66 16.93 -16.40 -6.97
CA LEU A 66 17.74 -15.24 -6.59
C LEU A 66 18.92 -15.13 -7.54
N VAL A 67 19.00 -14.01 -8.26
CA VAL A 67 20.06 -13.73 -9.24
C VAL A 67 21.02 -12.70 -8.65
N LYS A 68 22.27 -13.11 -8.45
CA LYS A 68 23.32 -12.25 -7.91
C LYS A 68 23.90 -11.37 -9.01
N TYR A 69 24.00 -10.06 -8.75
CA TYR A 69 24.72 -9.10 -9.60
C TYR A 69 25.95 -8.54 -8.89
N GLY A 70 26.93 -8.06 -9.66
CA GLY A 70 28.18 -7.50 -9.12
C GLY A 70 28.10 -5.98 -8.88
N SER A 71 27.18 -5.29 -9.55
CA SER A 71 27.05 -3.84 -9.48
C SER A 71 25.61 -3.36 -9.67
N TRP A 72 25.31 -2.18 -9.13
CA TRP A 72 24.01 -1.52 -9.29
C TRP A 72 23.60 -1.27 -10.75
N PRO A 73 24.49 -0.75 -11.64
CA PRO A 73 24.14 -0.52 -13.04
C PRO A 73 23.75 -1.80 -13.78
N GLU A 74 24.46 -2.89 -13.52
CA GLU A 74 24.18 -4.20 -14.13
C GLU A 74 22.84 -4.77 -13.67
N LEU A 75 22.53 -4.63 -12.39
CA LEU A 75 21.23 -5.00 -11.82
C LEU A 75 20.09 -4.17 -12.42
N MET A 76 20.27 -2.85 -12.56
CA MET A 76 19.28 -1.97 -13.16
C MET A 76 19.09 -2.25 -14.65
N ASP A 77 20.15 -2.54 -15.40
CA ASP A 77 20.06 -2.98 -16.80
C ASP A 77 19.25 -4.28 -16.91
N ALA A 78 19.54 -5.26 -16.06
CA ALA A 78 18.80 -6.53 -16.03
C ALA A 78 17.31 -6.33 -15.69
N LEU A 79 17.00 -5.41 -14.77
CA LEU A 79 15.64 -5.08 -14.40
C LEU A 79 14.90 -4.37 -15.53
N ASN A 80 15.52 -3.36 -16.14
CA ASN A 80 14.93 -2.58 -17.23
C ASN A 80 14.72 -3.41 -18.50
N THR A 81 15.59 -4.39 -18.75
CA THR A 81 15.49 -5.30 -19.91
C THR A 81 14.56 -6.51 -19.66
N GLY A 82 14.00 -6.66 -18.45
CA GLY A 82 13.14 -7.79 -18.09
C GLY A 82 13.89 -9.12 -17.94
N LYS A 83 15.23 -9.10 -17.83
CA LYS A 83 16.02 -10.29 -17.49
C LYS A 83 15.74 -10.78 -16.06
N VAL A 84 15.23 -9.91 -15.19
CA VAL A 84 14.74 -10.22 -13.85
C VAL A 84 13.39 -9.54 -13.62
N ASP A 85 12.56 -10.15 -12.79
CA ASP A 85 11.18 -9.71 -12.51
C ASP A 85 11.11 -8.70 -11.35
N GLY A 86 12.14 -8.66 -10.50
CA GLY A 86 12.25 -7.72 -9.39
C GLY A 86 13.69 -7.60 -8.88
N ALA A 87 13.93 -6.64 -7.98
CA ALA A 87 15.23 -6.47 -7.34
C ALA A 87 15.07 -6.13 -5.85
N SER A 88 15.89 -6.74 -5.00
CA SER A 88 15.98 -6.40 -3.58
C SER A 88 16.84 -5.16 -3.42
N VAL A 89 16.18 -4.02 -3.18
CA VAL A 89 16.82 -2.73 -3.01
C VAL A 89 16.37 -2.08 -1.70
N LEU A 90 17.21 -1.22 -1.12
CA LEU A 90 16.81 -0.44 0.04
C LEU A 90 15.58 0.41 -0.30
N ILE A 91 14.66 0.54 0.66
CA ILE A 91 13.43 1.33 0.53
C ILE A 91 13.73 2.76 0.05
N GLU A 92 14.84 3.34 0.48
CA GLU A 92 15.29 4.68 0.05
C GLU A 92 15.58 4.76 -1.45
N LEU A 93 16.22 3.73 -2.02
CA LEU A 93 16.47 3.64 -3.45
C LEU A 93 15.19 3.34 -4.22
N ALA A 94 14.30 2.52 -3.67
CA ALA A 94 12.98 2.25 -4.27
C ALA A 94 12.11 3.52 -4.33
N VAL A 95 12.12 4.34 -3.27
CA VAL A 95 11.41 5.61 -3.21
C VAL A 95 12.01 6.61 -4.21
N LYS A 96 13.34 6.71 -4.26
CA LYS A 96 14.04 7.60 -5.21
C LYS A 96 13.87 7.19 -6.67
N ALA A 97 13.89 5.89 -6.98
CA ALA A 97 13.63 5.38 -8.32
C ALA A 97 12.19 5.67 -8.78
N ARG A 98 11.22 5.57 -7.85
CA ARG A 98 9.83 5.95 -8.10
C ARG A 98 9.67 7.46 -8.33
N GLU A 99 10.31 8.31 -7.51
CA GLU A 99 10.33 9.76 -7.74
C GLU A 99 10.91 10.12 -9.10
N GLN A 100 11.88 9.34 -9.59
CA GLN A 100 12.49 9.47 -10.91
C GLN A 100 11.65 8.85 -12.05
N GLY A 101 10.45 8.34 -11.77
CA GLY A 101 9.53 7.78 -12.76
C GLY A 101 9.91 6.40 -13.28
N ILE A 102 10.85 5.71 -12.62
CA ILE A 102 11.30 4.36 -12.97
C ILE A 102 10.32 3.36 -12.32
N GLY A 103 9.11 3.27 -12.87
CA GLY A 103 8.07 2.35 -12.40
C GLY A 103 6.66 2.93 -12.53
N ASN A 104 5.95 2.56 -13.58
CA ASN A 104 4.58 2.99 -13.85
C ASN A 104 3.60 2.25 -12.92
N ASN A 105 3.57 2.62 -11.65
CA ASN A 105 2.95 1.80 -10.61
C ASN A 105 1.74 2.51 -10.03
N LEU A 106 0.64 2.55 -10.79
CA LEU A 106 -0.66 3.10 -10.37
C LEU A 106 -1.08 2.62 -8.97
N ARG A 107 -0.79 1.36 -8.61
CA ARG A 107 -1.05 0.77 -7.28
C ARG A 107 -0.34 1.50 -6.13
N ALA A 108 0.86 1.98 -6.39
CA ALA A 108 1.71 2.58 -5.38
C ALA A 108 1.33 4.04 -5.10
N ASP A 109 0.69 4.71 -6.07
CA ASP A 109 0.07 6.04 -5.89
C ASP A 109 -1.23 5.94 -5.09
N TRP A 110 -2.04 4.91 -5.35
CA TRP A 110 -3.23 4.60 -4.54
C TRP A 110 -2.87 4.30 -3.07
N LEU A 111 -1.74 3.63 -2.84
CA LEU A 111 -1.28 3.33 -1.49
C LEU A 111 -0.85 4.60 -0.74
N MET A 112 -0.19 5.54 -1.41
CA MET A 112 0.15 6.85 -0.84
C MET A 112 -1.11 7.67 -0.52
N ALA A 113 -2.10 7.66 -1.42
CA ALA A 113 -3.39 8.30 -1.19
C ALA A 113 -4.15 7.69 0.01
N ALA A 114 -4.10 6.36 0.18
CA ALA A 114 -4.71 5.68 1.31
C ALA A 114 -4.06 6.08 2.64
N ILE A 115 -2.73 6.14 2.70
CA ILE A 115 -2.01 6.56 3.93
C ILE A 115 -2.35 8.02 4.28
N LEU A 116 -2.37 8.91 3.28
CA LEU A 116 -2.73 10.32 3.50
C LEU A 116 -4.18 10.49 3.96
N THR A 117 -5.12 9.76 3.36
CA THR A 117 -6.54 9.84 3.75
C THR A 117 -6.79 9.29 5.15
N ILE A 118 -6.16 8.17 5.52
CA ILE A 118 -6.26 7.61 6.88
C ILE A 118 -5.63 8.57 7.91
N GLY A 119 -4.47 9.17 7.61
CA GLY A 119 -3.82 10.15 8.48
C GLY A 119 -4.67 11.40 8.70
N VAL A 120 -5.26 11.95 7.65
CA VAL A 120 -6.16 13.12 7.74
C VAL A 120 -7.43 12.77 8.52
N LEU A 121 -8.00 11.58 8.30
CA LEU A 121 -9.17 11.11 9.03
C LEU A 121 -8.89 10.95 10.53
N GLY A 122 -7.72 10.40 10.89
CA GLY A 122 -7.28 10.28 12.28
C GLY A 122 -7.16 11.64 12.98
N LEU A 123 -6.53 12.62 12.31
CA LEU A 123 -6.39 13.97 12.84
C LEU A 123 -7.74 14.69 13.03
N LEU A 124 -8.69 14.45 12.11
CA LEU A 124 -10.05 14.98 12.24
C LEU A 124 -10.82 14.34 13.40
N LEU A 125 -10.68 13.03 13.60
CA LEU A 125 -11.30 12.32 14.71
C LEU A 125 -10.72 12.78 16.06
N ASP A 126 -9.40 12.88 16.18
CA ASP A 126 -8.75 13.39 17.39
C ASP A 126 -9.15 14.83 17.69
N GLY A 127 -9.23 15.69 16.66
CA GLY A 127 -9.73 17.05 16.80
C GLY A 127 -11.18 17.10 17.29
N GLY A 128 -12.04 16.24 16.75
CA GLY A 128 -13.43 16.11 17.15
C GLY A 128 -13.58 15.64 18.60
N VAL A 129 -12.81 14.65 19.03
CA VAL A 129 -12.79 14.13 20.41
C VAL A 129 -12.37 15.22 21.39
N ARG A 130 -11.31 15.98 21.10
CA ARG A 130 -10.85 17.08 21.96
C ARG A 130 -11.89 18.19 22.09
N LEU A 131 -12.67 18.45 21.04
CA LEU A 131 -13.72 19.47 21.04
C LEU A 131 -14.96 19.01 21.83
N LEU A 132 -15.29 17.73 21.74
CA LEU A 132 -16.32 17.07 22.55
C LEU A 132 -15.94 17.07 24.03
N GLU A 133 -14.71 16.67 24.38
CA GLU A 133 -14.19 16.78 25.74
C GLU A 133 -14.31 18.22 26.24
N GLY A 134 -13.82 19.21 25.49
CA GLY A 134 -13.90 20.61 25.88
C GLY A 134 -15.32 21.15 26.03
N ARG A 135 -16.33 20.52 25.41
CA ARG A 135 -17.74 20.88 25.55
C ARG A 135 -18.37 20.19 26.75
N ILE A 136 -18.03 18.93 27.02
CA ILE A 136 -18.44 18.18 28.21
C ILE A 136 -17.86 18.83 29.47
N TYR A 137 -16.57 19.16 29.48
CA TYR A 137 -15.92 19.84 30.61
C TYR A 137 -16.53 21.22 30.91
N ARG A 138 -16.94 21.97 29.88
CA ARG A 138 -17.66 23.25 30.06
C ARG A 138 -19.07 23.07 30.60
N LEU A 139 -19.77 22.02 30.18
CA LEU A 139 -21.12 21.69 30.68
C LEU A 139 -21.11 21.19 32.13
N TRP A 140 -20.02 20.54 32.56
CA TRP A 140 -19.89 19.96 33.90
C TRP A 140 -19.09 20.82 34.89
N GLY A 141 -18.61 21.99 34.48
CA GLY A 141 -18.02 22.99 35.39
C GLY A 141 -16.74 22.57 36.13
N MET A 142 -16.05 21.51 35.69
CA MET A 142 -14.82 21.04 36.34
C MET A 142 -13.58 21.68 35.71
N LYS A 143 -12.70 22.27 36.54
CA LYS A 143 -11.36 22.72 36.13
C LYS A 143 -10.56 21.51 35.65
N LYS A 144 -10.04 21.59 34.41
CA LYS A 144 -9.13 20.60 33.84
C LYS A 144 -7.93 20.46 34.78
N GLY A 145 -7.81 19.31 35.44
CA GLY A 145 -6.65 18.99 36.27
C GLY A 145 -5.41 19.05 35.39
N THR A 146 -4.53 20.01 35.69
CA THR A 146 -3.13 20.02 35.26
C THR A 146 -2.48 18.75 35.76
N SER A 147 -2.19 17.81 34.87
CA SER A 147 -1.18 16.79 35.09
C SER A 147 0.03 17.16 34.23
N LEU A 148 1.17 17.18 34.93
CA LEU A 148 2.54 17.45 34.51
C LEU A 148 2.96 16.67 33.26
#